data_AF-A0A2J6WT47-F1
#
_entry.id   AF-A0A2J6WT47-F1
#
_cell.length_a   1.000
_cell.length_b   1.000
_cell.length_c   1.000
_cell.angle_alpha   90.00
_cell.angle_beta   90.00
_cell.angle_gamma   90.00
#
_symmetry.space_group_name_H-M   'P 1'
#
loop_
_entity.id
_entity.type
_entity.pdbx_description
1 polymer ?
#
loop_
_entity_poly.entity_id
_entity_poly.type
_entity_poly.pdbx_seq_one_letter_code
_entity_poly.pdbx_strand_id
1 'polypeptide(L)'
;MAKKMVTSEKSARRRVRKSRKLALERAKEFTFRGYTLEELMNMKLEELIPIMPARVRRSLKRGWNSEQMKAFEELSDPDVQVVKTHVRDMVILPSFIGKRVQLHNGKDFIEFEIKPEMIGHYLGEFALTRKEVKHSSPGVGATRSSKYVPLK
;
A
#
# COMPACT_ATOMS: atom_id res chain seq x y z
N MET A 1 16.19 34.19 -14.13
CA MET A 1 14.86 34.66 -13.71
C MET A 1 13.84 33.60 -14.10
N ALA A 2 13.19 32.93 -13.14
CA ALA A 2 12.21 31.88 -13.44
C ALA A 2 10.93 32.51 -14.03
N LYS A 3 10.59 32.18 -15.28
CA LYS A 3 9.30 32.56 -15.89
C LYS A 3 8.19 32.01 -15.00
N LYS A 4 7.41 32.88 -14.34
CA LYS A 4 6.14 32.49 -13.71
C LYS A 4 5.26 31.87 -14.82
N MET A 5 5.09 30.55 -14.79
CA MET A 5 4.11 29.88 -15.63
C MET A 5 2.73 30.40 -15.22
N VAL A 6 2.20 31.38 -15.96
CA VAL A 6 0.84 31.88 -15.77
C VAL A 6 -0.11 30.76 -16.20
N THR A 7 -0.54 29.96 -15.24
CA THR A 7 -1.55 28.93 -15.46
C THR A 7 -2.83 29.61 -15.90
N SER A 8 -3.43 29.18 -17.01
CA SER A 8 -4.68 29.77 -17.50
C SER A 8 -5.78 29.70 -16.43
N GLU A 9 -6.64 30.71 -16.39
CA GLU A 9 -7.73 30.80 -15.40
C GLU A 9 -8.66 29.56 -15.47
N LYS A 10 -8.85 29.01 -16.69
CA LYS A 10 -9.55 27.74 -16.92
C LYS A 10 -8.84 26.55 -16.25
N SER A 11 -7.51 26.48 -16.33
CA SER A 11 -6.71 25.44 -15.66
C SER A 11 -6.80 25.56 -14.13
N ALA A 12 -6.74 26.79 -13.59
CA ALA A 12 -6.88 27.04 -12.15
C ALA A 12 -8.26 26.60 -11.63
N ARG A 13 -9.35 27.02 -12.29
CA ARG A 13 -10.72 26.61 -11.94
C ARG A 13 -10.91 25.08 -12.02
N ARG A 14 -10.31 24.42 -13.03
CA ARG A 14 -10.33 22.96 -13.16
C ARG A 14 -9.62 22.25 -12.00
N ARG A 15 -8.47 22.76 -11.54
CA ARG A 15 -7.75 22.19 -10.38
C ARG A 15 -8.56 22.32 -9.10
N VAL A 16 -9.16 23.48 -8.83
CA VAL A 16 -10.00 23.71 -7.64
C VAL A 16 -11.23 22.80 -7.65
N ARG A 17 -11.88 22.62 -8.80
CA ARG A 17 -13.00 21.66 -8.92
C ARG A 17 -12.54 20.23 -8.65
N LYS A 18 -11.38 19.83 -9.17
CA LYS A 18 -10.83 18.47 -8.97
C LYS A 18 -10.42 18.24 -7.51
N SER A 19 -9.79 19.21 -6.85
CA SER A 19 -9.42 19.09 -5.43
C SER A 19 -10.66 19.05 -4.53
N ARG A 20 -11.67 19.89 -4.79
CA ARG A 20 -12.93 19.87 -4.05
C ARG A 20 -13.66 18.52 -4.19
N LYS A 21 -13.70 17.96 -5.40
CA LYS A 21 -14.26 16.61 -5.63
C LYS A 21 -13.51 15.55 -4.83
N LEU A 22 -12.19 15.58 -4.84
CA LEU A 22 -11.34 14.62 -4.14
C LEU A 22 -11.48 14.75 -2.60
N ALA A 23 -11.67 15.97 -2.09
CA ALA A 23 -11.98 16.22 -0.68
C ALA A 23 -13.35 15.65 -0.28
N LEU A 24 -14.38 15.83 -1.11
CA LEU A 24 -15.70 15.24 -0.93
C LEU A 24 -15.67 13.71 -0.94
N GLU A 25 -14.86 13.09 -1.80
CA GLU A 25 -14.70 11.64 -1.83
C GLU A 25 -13.95 11.10 -0.60
N ARG A 26 -12.96 11.84 -0.07
CA ARG A 26 -12.28 11.50 1.18
C ARG A 26 -13.13 11.66 2.43
N ALA A 27 -14.14 12.52 2.39
CA ALA A 27 -15.06 12.74 3.50
C ALA A 27 -16.15 11.65 3.58
N LYS A 28 -16.23 10.74 2.60
CA LYS A 28 -17.15 9.61 2.66
C LYS A 28 -16.60 8.56 3.62
N GLU A 29 -17.50 7.99 4.41
CA GLU A 29 -17.20 6.84 5.25
C GLU A 29 -16.74 5.66 4.39
N PHE A 30 -15.64 5.04 4.80
CA PHE A 30 -15.10 3.88 4.10
C PHE A 30 -16.03 2.69 4.28
N THR A 31 -16.44 2.10 3.16
CA THR A 31 -17.23 0.86 3.13
C THR A 31 -16.53 -0.16 2.26
N PHE A 32 -16.47 -1.41 2.73
CA PHE A 32 -15.91 -2.52 1.97
C PHE A 32 -17.02 -3.52 1.65
N ARG A 33 -17.35 -3.63 0.35
CA ARG A 33 -18.40 -4.55 -0.15
C ARG A 33 -19.75 -4.41 0.58
N GLY A 34 -20.08 -3.19 1.02
CA GLY A 34 -21.34 -2.87 1.71
C GLY A 34 -21.26 -2.87 3.23
N TYR A 35 -20.12 -3.24 3.82
CA TYR A 35 -19.92 -3.24 5.28
C TYR A 35 -19.14 -2.01 5.73
N THR A 36 -19.48 -1.50 6.91
CA THR A 36 -18.72 -0.43 7.57
C THR A 36 -17.43 -0.98 8.18
N LEU A 37 -16.49 -0.08 8.51
CA LEU A 37 -15.24 -0.47 9.14
C LEU A 37 -15.47 -1.17 10.49
N GLU A 38 -16.38 -0.66 11.30
CA GLU A 38 -16.68 -1.18 12.63
C GLU A 38 -17.30 -2.58 12.56
N GLU A 39 -18.20 -2.80 11.60
CA GLU A 39 -18.77 -4.12 11.32
C GLU A 39 -17.67 -5.12 10.96
N LEU A 40 -16.74 -4.75 10.09
CA LEU A 40 -15.64 -5.62 9.66
C LEU A 40 -14.65 -5.96 10.78
N MET A 41 -14.45 -5.06 11.73
CA MET A 41 -13.57 -5.30 12.88
C MET A 41 -14.19 -6.28 13.89
N ASN A 42 -15.53 -6.27 14.00
CA ASN A 42 -16.25 -7.14 14.93
C ASN A 42 -16.57 -8.54 14.36
N MET A 43 -16.52 -8.70 13.03
CA MET A 43 -16.75 -9.99 12.36
C MET A 43 -15.66 -11.02 12.65
N LYS A 44 -16.07 -12.28 12.72
CA LYS A 44 -15.12 -13.41 12.80
C LYS A 44 -14.50 -13.71 11.45
N LEU A 45 -13.34 -14.38 11.45
CA LEU A 45 -12.64 -14.79 10.22
C LEU A 45 -13.52 -15.64 9.29
N GLU A 46 -14.38 -16.50 9.83
CA GLU A 46 -15.26 -17.38 9.05
C GLU A 46 -16.28 -16.59 8.21
N GLU A 47 -16.82 -15.51 8.77
CA GLU A 47 -17.76 -14.60 8.10
C GLU A 47 -17.05 -13.70 7.08
N LEU A 48 -15.77 -13.39 7.32
CA LEU A 48 -14.95 -12.56 6.46
C LEU A 48 -14.49 -13.27 5.17
N ILE A 49 -14.22 -14.58 5.25
CA ILE A 49 -13.76 -15.41 4.12
C ILE A 49 -14.65 -15.30 2.86
N PRO A 50 -15.99 -15.40 2.92
CA PRO A 50 -16.84 -15.24 1.74
C PRO A 50 -16.85 -13.81 1.19
N ILE A 51 -16.70 -12.80 2.05
CA ILE A 51 -16.65 -11.38 1.67
C ILE A 51 -15.34 -11.05 0.97
N MET A 52 -14.25 -11.77 1.21
CA MET A 52 -12.94 -11.46 0.63
C MET A 52 -12.80 -11.80 -0.88
N PRO A 53 -11.81 -11.21 -1.58
CA PRO A 53 -11.47 -11.58 -2.95
C PRO A 53 -11.07 -13.06 -3.10
N ALA A 54 -11.26 -13.64 -4.29
CA ALA A 54 -11.08 -15.08 -4.53
C ALA A 54 -9.68 -15.61 -4.15
N ARG A 55 -8.61 -14.83 -4.44
CA ARG A 55 -7.23 -15.19 -4.09
C ARG A 55 -7.04 -15.24 -2.57
N VAL A 56 -7.47 -14.21 -1.87
CA VAL A 56 -7.43 -14.11 -0.40
C VAL A 56 -8.22 -15.25 0.24
N ARG A 57 -9.44 -15.48 -0.24
CA ARG A 57 -10.32 -16.56 0.22
C ARG A 57 -9.63 -17.93 0.11
N ARG A 58 -8.94 -18.19 -1.01
CA ARG A 58 -8.16 -19.43 -1.20
C ARG A 58 -7.02 -19.53 -0.21
N SER A 59 -6.31 -18.43 0.06
CA SER A 59 -5.21 -18.39 1.02
C SER A 59 -5.69 -18.70 2.44
N LEU A 60 -6.74 -18.01 2.90
CA LEU A 60 -7.32 -18.21 4.23
C LEU A 60 -7.88 -19.63 4.41
N LYS A 61 -8.56 -20.18 3.40
CA LYS A 61 -9.08 -21.56 3.45
C LYS A 61 -7.99 -22.63 3.48
N ARG A 62 -6.80 -22.35 2.94
CA ARG A 62 -5.65 -23.26 3.00
C ARG A 62 -4.94 -23.23 4.35
N GLY A 63 -5.16 -22.17 5.14
CA GLY A 63 -4.48 -21.94 6.40
C GLY A 63 -3.19 -21.14 6.24
N TRP A 64 -2.59 -20.81 7.38
CA TRP A 64 -1.36 -20.02 7.47
C TRP A 64 -0.13 -20.89 7.72
N ASN A 65 1.00 -20.43 7.18
CA ASN A 65 2.31 -20.99 7.51
C ASN A 65 2.72 -20.58 8.94
N SER A 66 3.69 -21.27 9.54
CA SER A 66 4.17 -20.93 10.90
C SER A 66 4.68 -19.48 11.01
N GLU A 67 5.38 -18.98 9.99
CA GLU A 67 5.86 -17.58 9.97
C GLU A 67 4.70 -16.57 9.84
N GLN A 68 3.67 -16.91 9.06
CA GLN A 68 2.48 -16.08 8.92
C GLN A 68 1.68 -16.04 10.22
N MET A 69 1.63 -17.14 10.97
CA MET A 69 0.97 -17.21 12.27
C MET A 69 1.67 -16.31 13.30
N LYS A 70 3.00 -16.33 13.35
CA LYS A 70 3.76 -15.39 14.20
C LYS A 70 3.51 -13.94 13.82
N ALA A 71 3.54 -13.64 12.52
CA ALA A 71 3.22 -12.30 12.04
C ALA A 71 1.78 -11.90 12.36
N PHE A 72 0.81 -12.83 12.32
CA PHE A 72 -0.57 -12.60 12.73
C PHE A 72 -0.67 -12.23 14.20
N GLU A 73 0.00 -12.97 15.08
CA GLU A 73 0.00 -12.72 16.53
C GLU A 73 0.54 -11.32 16.82
N GLU A 74 1.73 -10.99 16.30
CA GLU A 74 2.33 -9.65 16.45
C GLU A 74 1.44 -8.55 15.86
N LEU A 75 0.81 -8.80 14.71
CA LEU A 75 -0.12 -7.86 14.07
C LEU A 75 -1.50 -7.83 14.73
N SER A 76 -1.84 -8.77 15.61
CA SER A 76 -3.08 -8.76 16.37
C SER A 76 -2.89 -8.07 17.72
N ASP A 77 -1.70 -8.15 18.29
CA ASP A 77 -1.39 -7.59 19.61
C ASP A 77 -1.56 -6.06 19.68
N PRO A 78 -2.48 -5.54 20.49
CA PRO A 78 -2.80 -4.10 20.52
C PRO A 78 -1.63 -3.24 21.02
N ASP A 79 -0.74 -3.80 21.84
CA ASP A 79 0.41 -3.11 22.41
C ASP A 79 1.54 -2.87 21.38
N VAL A 80 1.59 -3.69 20.32
CA VAL A 80 2.63 -3.60 19.30
C VAL A 80 2.21 -2.63 18.21
N GLN A 81 2.76 -1.42 18.28
CA GLN A 81 2.43 -0.36 17.33
C GLN A 81 3.21 -0.44 16.00
N VAL A 82 4.43 -1.00 16.05
CA VAL A 82 5.32 -1.16 14.88
C VAL A 82 5.75 -2.62 14.78
N VAL A 83 5.34 -3.30 13.71
CA VAL A 83 5.70 -4.69 13.46
C VAL A 83 6.71 -4.77 12.32
N LYS A 84 7.83 -5.47 12.56
CA LYS A 84 8.87 -5.68 11.56
C LYS A 84 8.79 -7.09 11.00
N THR A 85 8.47 -7.22 9.72
CA THR A 85 8.21 -8.54 9.12
C THR A 85 8.91 -8.74 7.77
N HIS A 86 9.24 -10.00 7.50
CA HIS A 86 9.69 -10.48 6.19
C HIS A 86 8.55 -11.12 5.40
N VAL A 87 7.41 -11.38 6.05
CA VAL A 87 6.26 -12.08 5.49
C VAL A 87 5.52 -11.13 4.54
N ARG A 88 5.68 -11.36 3.24
CA ARG A 88 5.08 -10.54 2.17
C ARG A 88 3.74 -11.09 1.66
N ASP A 89 3.45 -12.33 1.97
CA ASP A 89 2.31 -13.13 1.55
C ASP A 89 1.17 -13.15 2.58
N MET A 90 1.27 -12.34 3.64
CA MET A 90 0.18 -12.10 4.58
C MET A 90 -0.89 -11.19 3.98
N VAL A 91 -2.15 -11.50 4.24
CA VAL A 91 -3.32 -10.71 3.84
C VAL A 91 -3.59 -9.65 4.90
N ILE A 92 -3.91 -8.43 4.46
CA ILE A 92 -4.36 -7.36 5.37
C ILE A 92 -5.79 -7.64 5.81
N LEU A 93 -5.94 -7.92 7.11
CA LEU A 93 -7.21 -8.11 7.78
C LEU A 93 -7.71 -6.80 8.41
N PRO A 94 -9.03 -6.65 8.64
CA PRO A 94 -9.60 -5.47 9.29
C PRO A 94 -8.97 -5.15 10.66
N SER A 95 -8.57 -6.18 11.41
CA SER A 95 -7.95 -6.04 12.73
C SER A 95 -6.57 -5.34 12.72
N PHE A 96 -5.93 -5.22 11.56
CA PHE A 96 -4.58 -4.64 11.45
C PHE A 96 -4.56 -3.14 11.18
N ILE A 97 -5.74 -2.54 11.00
CA ILE A 97 -5.87 -1.14 10.60
C ILE A 97 -5.29 -0.22 11.68
N GLY A 98 -4.52 0.78 11.25
CA GLY A 98 -3.82 1.70 12.15
C GLY A 98 -2.46 1.20 12.67
N LYS A 99 -2.08 -0.06 12.38
CA LYS A 99 -0.73 -0.55 12.70
C LYS A 99 0.29 -0.10 11.66
N ARG A 100 1.53 0.15 12.12
CA ARG A 100 2.68 0.43 11.25
C ARG A 100 3.44 -0.85 11.00
N VAL A 101 3.68 -1.16 9.73
CA VAL A 101 4.42 -2.36 9.30
C VAL A 101 5.69 -1.95 8.60
N GLN A 102 6.81 -2.49 9.07
CA GLN A 102 8.10 -2.44 8.41
C GLN A 102 8.29 -3.73 7.62
N LEU A 103 8.10 -3.66 6.31
CA LEU A 103 8.18 -4.82 5.42
C LEU A 103 9.51 -4.86 4.67
N HIS A 104 10.18 -6.01 4.71
CA HIS A 104 11.42 -6.20 3.97
C HIS A 104 11.20 -6.21 2.45
N ASN A 105 11.96 -5.40 1.72
CA ASN A 105 11.90 -5.32 0.25
C ASN A 105 13.03 -6.09 -0.47
N GLY A 106 13.92 -6.74 0.28
CA GLY A 106 15.12 -7.40 -0.25
C GLY A 106 16.44 -6.68 0.10
N LYS A 107 16.36 -5.42 0.53
CA LYS A 107 17.51 -4.61 0.93
C LYS A 107 17.24 -3.83 2.22
N ASP A 108 16.15 -3.08 2.23
CA ASP A 108 15.75 -2.17 3.29
C ASP A 108 14.34 -2.54 3.78
N PHE A 109 13.99 -2.09 5.00
CA PHE A 109 12.62 -2.20 5.50
C PHE A 109 11.85 -0.95 5.12
N ILE A 110 10.76 -1.13 4.35
CA ILE A 110 9.85 -0.05 4.01
C ILE A 110 8.79 0.01 5.09
N GLU A 111 8.68 1.15 5.75
CA GLU A 111 7.65 1.40 6.73
C GLU A 111 6.41 2.01 6.07
N PHE A 112 5.24 1.45 6.39
CA PHE A 112 3.95 2.01 6.00
C PHE A 112 2.90 1.76 7.07
N GLU A 113 1.89 2.62 7.12
CA GLU A 113 0.72 2.49 7.99
C GLU A 113 -0.42 1.81 7.23
N ILE A 114 -1.09 0.85 7.86
CA ILE A 114 -2.20 0.12 7.26
C ILE A 114 -3.45 1.00 7.27
N LYS A 115 -3.93 1.34 6.07
CA LYS A 115 -5.16 2.11 5.86
C LYS A 115 -6.36 1.18 5.58
N PRO A 116 -7.60 1.62 5.86
CA PRO A 116 -8.80 0.85 5.55
C PRO A 116 -8.91 0.44 4.06
N GLU A 117 -8.43 1.29 3.15
CA GLU A 117 -8.43 1.01 1.70
C GLU A 117 -7.57 -0.21 1.32
N MET A 118 -6.71 -0.69 2.21
CA MET A 118 -5.78 -1.80 1.97
C MET A 118 -6.37 -3.17 2.34
N ILE A 119 -7.59 -3.23 2.88
CA ILE A 119 -8.25 -4.49 3.26
C ILE A 119 -8.36 -5.41 2.03
N GLY A 120 -7.96 -6.68 2.20
CA GLY A 120 -8.02 -7.69 1.13
C GLY A 120 -6.85 -7.63 0.14
N HIS A 121 -5.86 -6.78 0.37
CA HIS A 121 -4.57 -6.81 -0.32
C HIS A 121 -3.52 -7.58 0.49
N TYR A 122 -2.44 -8.00 -0.18
CA TYR A 122 -1.29 -8.59 0.49
C TYR A 122 -0.30 -7.52 0.95
N LEU A 123 0.38 -7.72 2.10
CA LEU A 123 1.40 -6.79 2.61
C LEU A 123 2.49 -6.52 1.55
N GLY A 124 2.89 -7.56 0.81
CA GLY A 124 3.88 -7.49 -0.26
C GLY A 124 3.56 -6.51 -1.39
N GLU A 125 2.29 -6.15 -1.60
CA GLU A 125 1.88 -5.21 -2.65
C GLU A 125 2.35 -3.78 -2.34
N PHE A 126 2.53 -3.45 -1.06
CA PHE A 126 2.90 -2.10 -0.62
C PHE A 126 4.41 -1.86 -0.54
N ALA A 127 5.21 -2.94 -0.54
CA ALA A 127 6.68 -2.84 -0.56
C ALA A 127 7.24 -3.27 -1.91
N LEU A 128 7.58 -2.29 -2.75
CA LEU A 128 8.25 -2.50 -4.03
C LEU A 128 9.65 -3.10 -3.82
N THR A 129 9.92 -4.23 -4.46
CA THR A 129 11.23 -4.92 -4.41
C THR A 129 12.25 -4.35 -5.39
N ARG A 130 11.80 -3.54 -6.35
CA ARG A 130 12.63 -2.92 -7.38
C ARG A 130 12.40 -1.43 -7.44
N LYS A 131 13.45 -0.70 -7.81
CA LYS A 131 13.35 0.72 -8.13
C LYS A 131 12.72 0.91 -9.51
N GLU A 132 11.91 1.94 -9.66
CA GLU A 132 11.39 2.36 -10.96
C GLU A 132 12.54 2.78 -11.88
N VAL A 133 12.56 2.27 -13.10
CA VAL A 133 13.55 2.65 -14.12
C VAL A 133 12.98 3.84 -14.89
N LYS A 134 13.62 5.00 -14.74
CA LYS A 134 13.31 6.18 -15.55
C LYS A 134 14.19 6.17 -16.79
N HIS A 135 13.58 6.00 -17.96
CA HIS A 135 14.30 6.13 -19.22
C HIS A 135 14.67 7.60 -19.45
N SER A 136 15.96 7.90 -19.47
CA SER A 136 16.49 9.19 -19.94
C SER A 136 16.64 9.17 -21.47
N SER A 137 16.97 10.32 -22.06
CA SER A 137 17.35 10.39 -23.48
C SER A 137 18.45 9.35 -23.80
N PRO A 138 18.40 8.74 -24.99
CA PRO A 138 19.44 7.80 -25.42
C PRO A 138 20.77 8.56 -25.52
N GLY A 139 21.79 8.12 -24.76
CA GLY A 139 23.08 8.81 -24.68
C GLY A 139 23.98 8.30 -23.54
N VAL A 140 25.06 9.02 -23.27
CA VAL A 140 26.04 8.69 -22.21
C VAL A 140 25.35 8.72 -20.84
N GLY A 141 25.34 7.59 -20.14
CA GLY A 141 24.67 7.39 -18.85
C GLY A 141 23.39 6.52 -18.92
N ALA A 142 22.88 6.22 -20.12
CA ALA A 142 21.66 5.42 -20.29
C ALA A 142 21.89 3.90 -20.18
N THR A 143 23.07 3.40 -20.61
CA THR A 143 23.43 1.98 -20.51
C THR A 143 24.37 1.74 -19.33
N ARG A 144 24.31 0.55 -18.69
CA ARG A 144 25.24 0.16 -17.62
C ARG A 144 26.71 0.24 -18.05
N SER A 145 27.00 0.05 -19.34
CA SER A 145 28.35 0.18 -19.93
C SER A 145 28.84 1.63 -19.98
N SER A 146 27.95 2.58 -20.25
CA SER A 146 28.30 4.01 -20.28
C SER A 146 28.47 4.66 -18.90
N LYS A 147 28.10 3.95 -17.81
CA LYS A 147 28.18 4.47 -16.44
C LYS A 147 29.61 4.74 -15.95
N TYR A 148 30.59 4.04 -16.53
CA TYR A 148 32.01 4.15 -16.17
C TYR A 148 32.81 4.97 -17.17
N VAL A 149 32.18 5.56 -18.18
CA VAL A 149 32.85 6.44 -19.13
C VAL A 149 33.03 7.80 -18.47
N PRO A 150 34.26 8.27 -18.21
CA PRO A 150 34.48 9.60 -17.67
C PRO A 150 33.99 10.64 -18.68
N LEU A 151 33.09 11.52 -18.24
CA LEU A 151 32.70 12.71 -19.00
C LEU A 151 33.89 13.66 -19.04
N LYS A 152 34.28 14.09 -20.24
CA LYS A 152 35.33 15.09 -20.46
C LYS A 152 34.81 16.50 -20.18
#